data_AF-A0A351TRF1-F1
#
_entry.id   AF-A0A351TRF1-F1
#
_cell.length_a   1.000
_cell.length_b   1.000
_cell.length_c   1.000
_cell.angle_alpha   90.00
_cell.angle_beta   90.00
_cell.angle_gamma   90.00
#
_symmetry.space_group_name_H-M   'P 1'
#
loop_
_entity.id
_entity.type
_entity.pdbx_description
1 polymer ?
#
loop_
_entity_poly.entity_id
_entity_poly.type
_entity_poly.pdbx_seq_one_letter_code
_entity_poly.pdbx_strand_id
1 'polypeptide(L)'
;MKADGGNGNGRAGSYRFRDCKHDGCTEIFPEYSGREHRRKNRMLEFAPNTYMLEYQDGAYLCNGTKRVEAPLNLETLEEAVRQCPKLQQVSLDDAPFGDECFPILARIPKLSMLALLRGRQIAGHGLELLKDLPLKDLFLQRTALDDEGLAQAAQIVKLENIYIAACHHVTPEGLLAISWRDKLQVSDTDRHDDEGLAGLFTEAERKAYEDARAYKIMKNRISLDGPELQGPVHALQEFFDDMNRWERTAEQKGRGNQADIDELFARRVSRASRPGWRPVHLSWKKGGTYTDYHLVVGERVTKSKFWIYAEEGIFYYRYLMRLVGDKWMIDNAQWCREGRWSFCGL
;
A
#
# COMPACT_ATOMS: atom_id res chain seq x y z
N MET A 1 18.81 -65.48 24.01
CA MET A 1 17.48 -65.42 24.65
C MET A 1 16.49 -65.15 23.53
N LYS A 2 15.88 -66.22 22.99
CA LYS A 2 14.50 -66.69 23.29
C LYS A 2 13.47 -65.66 22.78
N ALA A 3 12.50 -65.98 21.92
CA ALA A 3 11.90 -67.25 21.50
C ALA A 3 11.29 -67.03 20.09
N ASP A 4 11.43 -67.95 19.12
CA ASP A 4 10.63 -69.19 18.90
C ASP A 4 9.12 -68.91 18.83
N GLY A 5 8.33 -69.39 17.87
CA GLY A 5 8.47 -70.31 16.74
C GLY A 5 7.21 -70.12 15.85
N GLY A 6 7.03 -70.68 14.67
CA GLY A 6 7.46 -71.96 14.13
C GLY A 6 6.23 -72.66 13.52
N ASN A 7 6.43 -73.34 12.38
CA ASN A 7 5.51 -74.15 11.56
C ASN A 7 4.50 -73.43 10.65
N GLY A 8 4.40 -73.73 9.34
CA GLY A 8 5.02 -74.79 8.54
C GLY A 8 3.96 -75.63 7.81
N ASN A 9 4.26 -75.94 6.53
CA ASN A 9 3.53 -76.77 5.55
C ASN A 9 2.26 -76.17 4.91
N GLY A 10 2.03 -76.23 3.60
CA GLY A 10 2.78 -76.87 2.53
C GLY A 10 1.85 -77.45 1.45
N ARG A 11 2.06 -77.00 0.20
CA ARG A 11 1.79 -77.65 -1.10
C ARG A 11 0.37 -77.69 -1.71
N ALA A 12 0.35 -77.10 -2.92
CA ALA A 12 -0.05 -77.67 -4.22
C ALA A 12 -1.53 -77.65 -4.66
N GLY A 13 -1.82 -76.76 -5.62
CA GLY A 13 -2.23 -77.11 -6.99
C GLY A 13 -3.62 -77.71 -7.23
N SER A 14 -4.47 -77.00 -7.98
CA SER A 14 -4.82 -77.33 -9.38
C SER A 14 -6.11 -76.63 -9.85
N TYR A 15 -6.16 -76.44 -11.16
CA TYR A 15 -7.07 -75.67 -12.01
C TYR A 15 -8.56 -76.05 -11.96
N ARG A 16 -9.44 -75.09 -12.34
CA ARG A 16 -10.39 -75.24 -13.47
C ARG A 16 -11.16 -73.95 -13.79
N PHE A 17 -11.10 -73.53 -15.06
CA PHE A 17 -12.08 -72.68 -15.71
C PHE A 17 -13.38 -73.46 -15.96
N ARG A 18 -14.54 -72.81 -15.83
CA ARG A 18 -15.78 -73.14 -16.58
C ARG A 18 -16.68 -71.92 -16.68
N ASP A 19 -17.00 -71.58 -17.92
CA ASP A 19 -17.99 -70.59 -18.36
C ASP A 19 -19.42 -71.15 -18.36
N CYS A 20 -20.36 -70.20 -18.38
CA CYS A 20 -21.71 -70.22 -18.97
C CYS A 20 -22.95 -70.71 -18.18
N LYS A 21 -23.83 -69.70 -17.96
CA LYS A 21 -25.26 -69.59 -18.31
C LYS A 21 -26.37 -70.19 -17.41
N HIS A 22 -27.31 -69.28 -17.14
CA HIS A 22 -28.76 -69.41 -16.97
C HIS A 22 -29.35 -70.13 -15.75
N ASP A 23 -30.07 -69.31 -14.97
CA ASP A 23 -31.45 -69.50 -14.47
C ASP A 23 -31.63 -69.49 -12.95
N GLY A 24 -32.26 -68.40 -12.51
CA GLY A 24 -33.33 -68.36 -11.52
C GLY A 24 -33.08 -68.95 -10.15
N CYS A 25 -32.67 -68.11 -9.20
CA CYS A 25 -33.11 -68.21 -7.81
C CYS A 25 -33.18 -66.80 -7.21
N THR A 26 -34.41 -66.33 -6.98
CA THR A 26 -34.74 -65.15 -6.18
C THR A 26 -34.39 -65.41 -4.72
N GLU A 27 -33.36 -64.72 -4.21
CA GLU A 27 -33.17 -64.50 -2.78
C GLU A 27 -33.50 -63.04 -2.45
N ILE A 28 -34.47 -62.89 -1.54
CA ILE A 28 -34.95 -61.62 -1.02
C ILE A 28 -33.90 -61.10 -0.03
N PHE A 29 -33.23 -60.00 -0.39
CA PHE A 29 -32.40 -59.23 0.53
C PHE A 29 -33.20 -58.03 1.07
N PRO A 30 -33.07 -57.68 2.35
CA PRO A 30 -33.81 -56.58 2.95
C PRO A 30 -33.40 -55.24 2.35
N GLU A 31 -34.39 -54.37 2.17
CA GLU A 31 -34.21 -52.97 1.80
C GLU A 31 -33.21 -52.29 2.73
N TYR A 32 -31.96 -52.16 2.25
CA TYR A 32 -31.06 -51.16 2.78
C TYR A 32 -31.56 -49.80 2.31
N SER A 33 -32.36 -49.18 3.18
CA SER A 33 -32.72 -47.78 3.13
C SER A 33 -31.50 -46.96 2.72
N GLY A 34 -31.48 -46.51 1.46
CA GLY A 34 -30.54 -45.52 1.00
C GLY A 34 -30.71 -44.29 1.88
N ARG A 35 -29.79 -44.09 2.82
CA ARG A 35 -29.52 -42.74 3.32
C ARG A 35 -28.78 -41.99 2.21
N GLU A 36 -29.49 -41.75 1.12
CA GLU A 36 -29.24 -40.56 0.32
C GLU A 36 -29.46 -39.39 1.26
N HIS A 37 -28.38 -38.94 1.89
CA HIS A 37 -28.31 -37.59 2.39
C HIS A 37 -28.37 -36.69 1.16
N ARG A 38 -29.59 -36.45 0.68
CA ARG A 38 -30.01 -35.18 0.10
C ARG A 38 -29.44 -34.12 1.05
N ARG A 39 -28.26 -33.59 0.74
CA ARG A 39 -27.81 -32.31 1.28
C ARG A 39 -28.91 -31.35 0.90
N LYS A 40 -29.81 -31.07 1.85
CA LYS A 40 -30.72 -29.94 1.73
C LYS A 40 -29.83 -28.77 1.34
N ASN A 41 -30.09 -28.16 0.18
CA ASN A 41 -29.59 -26.83 -0.15
C ASN A 41 -29.98 -25.95 1.02
N ARG A 42 -29.09 -25.79 1.99
CA ARG A 42 -29.24 -24.82 3.06
C ARG A 42 -29.01 -23.51 2.34
N MET A 43 -30.10 -22.86 1.97
CA MET A 43 -30.08 -21.56 1.33
C MET A 43 -29.25 -20.66 2.23
N LEU A 44 -28.11 -20.17 1.73
CA LEU A 44 -27.28 -19.25 2.49
C LEU A 44 -28.12 -17.98 2.70
N GLU A 45 -28.18 -17.49 3.93
CA GLU A 45 -28.99 -16.31 4.25
C GLU A 45 -28.08 -15.18 4.73
N PHE A 46 -27.61 -14.37 3.81
CA PHE A 46 -26.91 -13.14 4.14
C PHE A 46 -27.90 -12.02 4.46
N ALA A 47 -27.50 -11.06 5.29
CA ALA A 47 -28.38 -9.94 5.63
C ALA A 47 -28.33 -8.87 4.52
N PRO A 48 -29.45 -8.44 3.91
CA PRO A 48 -29.41 -7.45 2.82
C PRO A 48 -28.88 -6.06 3.21
N ASN A 49 -28.85 -5.76 4.51
CA ASN A 49 -28.26 -4.55 5.08
C ASN A 49 -26.76 -4.71 5.44
N THR A 50 -26.12 -5.80 5.04
CA THR A 50 -24.67 -6.01 5.22
C THR A 50 -23.91 -4.97 4.43
N TYR A 51 -23.08 -4.19 5.12
CA TYR A 51 -22.13 -3.25 4.53
C TYR A 51 -20.68 -3.72 4.70
N MET A 52 -20.42 -4.58 5.68
CA MET A 52 -19.11 -5.19 5.94
C MET A 52 -19.26 -6.71 5.97
N LEU A 53 -18.48 -7.41 5.14
CA LEU A 53 -18.44 -8.86 5.07
C LEU A 53 -17.04 -9.32 5.43
N GLU A 54 -16.93 -10.14 6.46
CA GLU A 54 -15.66 -10.73 6.90
C GLU A 54 -15.75 -12.25 6.81
N TYR A 55 -14.65 -12.95 6.54
CA TYR A 55 -14.59 -14.40 6.65
C TYR A 55 -13.61 -14.82 7.73
N GLN A 56 -14.10 -15.52 8.74
CA GLN A 56 -13.29 -15.99 9.86
C GLN A 56 -13.85 -17.30 10.43
N ASP A 57 -12.96 -18.23 10.78
CA ASP A 57 -13.29 -19.48 11.48
C ASP A 57 -14.38 -20.30 10.77
N GLY A 58 -14.33 -20.39 9.43
CA GLY A 58 -15.24 -21.23 8.65
C GLY A 58 -16.61 -20.62 8.34
N ALA A 59 -16.80 -19.31 8.57
CA ALA A 59 -18.05 -18.63 8.23
C ALA A 59 -17.87 -17.19 7.81
N TYR A 60 -18.88 -16.68 7.11
CA TYR A 60 -19.01 -15.26 6.86
C TYR A 60 -19.65 -14.54 8.05
N LEU A 61 -19.08 -13.41 8.45
CA LEU A 61 -19.63 -12.47 9.41
C LEU A 61 -20.16 -11.25 8.66
N CYS A 62 -21.47 -11.05 8.76
CA CYS A 62 -22.14 -9.86 8.24
C CYS A 62 -22.16 -8.79 9.34
N ASN A 63 -21.51 -7.66 9.10
CA ASN A 63 -21.37 -6.54 10.05
C ASN A 63 -20.91 -7.01 11.45
N GLY A 64 -20.02 -8.01 11.53
CA GLY A 64 -19.54 -8.61 12.78
C GLY A 64 -20.61 -9.30 13.66
N THR A 65 -21.85 -9.44 13.20
CA THR A 65 -22.98 -9.85 14.07
C THR A 65 -23.73 -11.07 13.56
N LYS A 66 -24.07 -11.13 12.27
CA LYS A 66 -24.75 -12.31 11.70
C LYS A 66 -23.72 -13.25 11.10
N ARG A 67 -23.63 -14.46 11.64
CA ARG A 67 -22.76 -15.51 11.16
C ARG A 67 -23.49 -16.41 10.16
N VAL A 68 -22.88 -16.65 9.00
CA VAL A 68 -23.39 -17.52 7.93
C VAL A 68 -22.37 -18.62 7.69
N GLU A 69 -22.63 -19.80 8.23
CA GLU A 69 -21.78 -20.99 8.10
C GLU A 69 -21.76 -21.45 6.64
N ALA A 70 -20.64 -21.24 5.97
CA ALA A 70 -20.41 -21.62 4.58
C ALA A 70 -18.90 -21.68 4.32
N PRO A 71 -18.42 -22.58 3.45
CA PRO A 71 -17.01 -22.56 3.03
C PRO A 71 -16.71 -21.27 2.26
N LEU A 72 -15.49 -20.73 2.41
CA LEU A 72 -14.99 -19.66 1.53
C LEU A 72 -14.61 -20.26 0.17
N ASN A 73 -15.42 -19.99 -0.85
CA ASN A 73 -15.12 -20.30 -2.24
C ASN A 73 -15.81 -19.26 -3.16
N LEU A 74 -15.61 -19.38 -4.47
CA LEU A 74 -16.16 -18.42 -5.43
C LEU A 74 -17.70 -18.43 -5.47
N GLU A 75 -18.33 -19.60 -5.32
CA GLU A 75 -19.80 -19.74 -5.35
C GLU A 75 -20.44 -19.04 -4.14
N THR A 76 -19.90 -19.26 -2.94
CA THR A 76 -20.41 -18.67 -1.71
C THR A 76 -20.12 -17.17 -1.62
N LEU A 77 -18.97 -16.72 -2.16
CA LEU A 77 -18.66 -15.30 -2.33
C LEU A 77 -19.63 -14.62 -3.29
N GLU A 78 -19.91 -15.23 -4.44
CA GLU A 78 -20.88 -14.70 -5.41
C GLU A 78 -22.27 -14.57 -4.80
N GLU A 79 -22.70 -15.57 -4.04
CA GLU A 79 -23.99 -15.55 -3.35
C GLU A 79 -24.06 -14.45 -2.29
N ALA A 80 -22.98 -14.23 -1.53
CA ALA A 80 -22.87 -13.14 -0.57
C ALA A 80 -23.01 -11.76 -1.26
N VAL A 81 -22.28 -11.56 -2.35
CA VAL A 81 -22.32 -10.31 -3.14
C VAL A 81 -23.72 -10.08 -3.72
N ARG A 82 -24.38 -11.14 -4.19
CA ARG A 82 -25.75 -11.07 -4.73
C ARG A 82 -26.78 -10.66 -3.68
N GLN A 83 -26.65 -11.17 -2.46
CA GLN A 83 -27.62 -10.91 -1.39
C GLN A 83 -27.36 -9.60 -0.62
N CYS A 84 -26.15 -9.03 -0.71
CA CYS A 84 -25.74 -7.87 0.07
C CYS A 84 -25.50 -6.62 -0.80
N PRO A 85 -26.55 -5.93 -1.30
CA PRO A 85 -26.40 -4.78 -2.20
C PRO A 85 -25.80 -3.52 -1.55
N LYS A 86 -25.58 -3.53 -0.22
CA LYS A 86 -25.01 -2.41 0.55
C LYS A 86 -23.53 -2.59 0.90
N LEU A 87 -22.88 -3.65 0.40
CA LEU A 87 -21.48 -3.94 0.66
C LEU A 87 -20.58 -2.77 0.29
N GLN A 88 -19.68 -2.48 1.21
CA GLN A 88 -18.65 -1.44 1.14
C GLN A 88 -17.29 -1.99 1.56
N GLN A 89 -17.28 -2.99 2.43
CA GLN A 89 -16.07 -3.56 3.00
C GLN A 89 -16.13 -5.08 2.89
N VAL A 90 -15.06 -5.68 2.37
CA VAL A 90 -14.91 -7.13 2.23
C VAL A 90 -13.54 -7.52 2.77
N SER A 91 -13.50 -8.41 3.75
CA SER A 91 -12.26 -8.98 4.31
C SER A 91 -12.32 -10.49 4.23
N LEU A 92 -11.45 -11.08 3.41
CA LEU A 92 -11.37 -12.52 3.20
C LEU A 92 -9.97 -12.98 3.57
N ASP A 93 -9.90 -13.76 4.63
CA ASP A 93 -8.67 -14.31 5.16
C ASP A 93 -8.49 -15.75 4.67
N ASP A 94 -7.26 -16.11 4.31
CA ASP A 94 -6.88 -17.47 3.87
C ASP A 94 -7.75 -17.97 2.70
N ALA A 95 -8.02 -17.08 1.73
CA ALA A 95 -8.81 -17.38 0.55
C ALA A 95 -8.20 -18.54 -0.27
N PRO A 96 -8.95 -19.63 -0.54
CA PRO A 96 -8.44 -20.81 -1.23
C PRO A 96 -8.58 -20.73 -2.76
N PHE A 97 -8.65 -19.51 -3.30
CA PHE A 97 -8.81 -19.22 -4.72
C PHE A 97 -7.88 -18.08 -5.15
N GLY A 98 -7.69 -17.93 -6.46
CA GLY A 98 -6.87 -16.89 -7.05
C GLY A 98 -7.67 -15.69 -7.55
N ASP A 99 -7.14 -15.06 -8.59
CA ASP A 99 -7.64 -13.82 -9.15
C ASP A 99 -9.04 -13.93 -9.79
N GLU A 100 -9.59 -15.13 -9.91
CA GLU A 100 -10.96 -15.40 -10.36
C GLU A 100 -12.03 -14.72 -9.48
N CYS A 101 -11.66 -14.23 -8.29
CA CYS A 101 -12.55 -13.47 -7.43
C CYS A 101 -12.80 -12.02 -7.90
N PHE A 102 -11.89 -11.40 -8.65
CA PHE A 102 -12.02 -9.99 -9.02
C PHE A 102 -13.26 -9.65 -9.85
N PRO A 103 -13.71 -10.47 -10.83
CA PRO A 103 -14.98 -10.26 -11.52
C PRO A 103 -16.20 -10.26 -10.58
N ILE A 104 -16.16 -11.04 -9.50
CA ILE A 104 -17.23 -11.08 -8.50
C ILE A 104 -17.19 -9.81 -7.65
N LEU A 105 -16.00 -9.42 -7.17
CA LEU A 105 -15.80 -8.22 -6.35
C LEU A 105 -16.11 -6.92 -7.11
N ALA A 106 -15.86 -6.90 -8.43
CA ALA A 106 -16.19 -5.78 -9.31
C ALA A 106 -17.69 -5.45 -9.34
N ARG A 107 -18.56 -6.40 -8.96
CA ARG A 107 -20.03 -6.22 -8.89
C ARG A 107 -20.48 -5.49 -7.61
N ILE A 108 -19.56 -5.08 -6.75
CA ILE A 108 -19.86 -4.33 -5.52
C ILE A 108 -19.64 -2.83 -5.78
N PRO A 109 -20.67 -2.06 -6.20
CA PRO A 109 -20.49 -0.69 -6.70
C PRO A 109 -20.02 0.32 -5.64
N LYS A 110 -20.12 -0.05 -4.35
CA LYS A 110 -19.75 0.81 -3.22
C LYS A 110 -18.52 0.31 -2.47
N LEU A 111 -17.77 -0.65 -3.03
CA LEU A 111 -16.59 -1.21 -2.39
C LEU A 111 -15.54 -0.12 -2.13
N SER A 112 -15.33 0.21 -0.85
CA SER A 112 -14.39 1.22 -0.38
C SER A 112 -13.17 0.61 0.29
N MET A 113 -13.28 -0.61 0.81
CA MET A 113 -12.17 -1.37 1.39
C MET A 113 -12.25 -2.83 0.95
N LEU A 114 -11.12 -3.37 0.51
CA LEU A 114 -10.96 -4.78 0.16
C LEU A 114 -9.71 -5.34 0.86
N ALA A 115 -9.88 -6.42 1.61
CA ALA A 115 -8.81 -7.19 2.19
C ALA A 115 -8.87 -8.63 1.71
N LEU A 116 -7.81 -9.09 1.06
CA LEU A 116 -7.57 -10.48 0.65
C LEU A 116 -6.27 -10.93 1.31
N LEU A 117 -6.35 -11.27 2.60
CA LEU A 117 -5.16 -11.54 3.40
C LEU A 117 -4.77 -13.02 3.29
N ARG A 118 -3.46 -13.29 3.20
CA ARG A 118 -2.91 -14.66 3.20
C ARG A 118 -3.42 -15.54 2.03
N GLY A 119 -4.01 -14.95 1.01
CA GLY A 119 -4.44 -15.62 -0.22
C GLY A 119 -3.25 -15.91 -1.14
N ARG A 120 -2.57 -17.04 -0.94
CA ARG A 120 -1.34 -17.39 -1.68
C ARG A 120 -1.50 -17.62 -3.19
N GLN A 121 -2.73 -17.60 -3.70
CA GLN A 121 -3.04 -17.71 -5.13
C GLN A 121 -3.45 -16.37 -5.75
N ILE A 122 -3.58 -15.31 -4.95
CA ILE A 122 -3.93 -13.98 -5.42
C ILE A 122 -2.66 -13.30 -5.92
N ALA A 123 -2.51 -13.20 -7.25
CA ALA A 123 -1.40 -12.48 -7.89
C ALA A 123 -1.77 -11.03 -8.25
N GLY A 124 -3.06 -10.69 -8.20
CA GLY A 124 -3.56 -9.35 -8.51
C GLY A 124 -3.95 -9.16 -9.97
N HIS A 125 -3.88 -10.20 -10.81
CA HIS A 125 -4.26 -10.16 -12.23
C HIS A 125 -5.79 -10.09 -12.38
N GLY A 126 -6.32 -8.88 -12.42
CA GLY A 126 -7.76 -8.59 -12.44
C GLY A 126 -8.14 -7.41 -11.54
N LEU A 127 -7.19 -6.86 -10.77
CA LEU A 127 -7.39 -5.63 -10.00
C LEU A 127 -7.80 -4.45 -10.87
N GLU A 128 -7.44 -4.44 -12.16
CA GLU A 128 -7.89 -3.43 -13.12
C GLU A 128 -9.42 -3.39 -13.30
N LEU A 129 -10.13 -4.49 -13.02
CA LEU A 129 -11.60 -4.54 -13.06
C LEU A 129 -12.23 -3.66 -11.98
N LEU A 130 -11.46 -3.31 -10.94
CA LEU A 130 -11.90 -2.46 -9.83
C LEU A 130 -11.61 -0.98 -10.09
N LYS A 131 -11.09 -0.59 -11.26
CA LYS A 131 -10.53 0.75 -11.51
C LYS A 131 -11.48 1.92 -11.23
N ASP A 132 -12.77 1.71 -11.48
CA ASP A 132 -13.84 2.72 -11.36
C ASP A 132 -14.57 2.65 -10.01
N LEU A 133 -14.23 1.69 -9.15
CA LEU A 133 -14.83 1.55 -7.81
C LEU A 133 -14.33 2.64 -6.85
N PRO A 134 -15.10 2.98 -5.82
CA PRO A 134 -14.69 3.92 -4.78
C PRO A 134 -13.68 3.32 -3.77
N LEU A 135 -12.88 2.35 -4.20
CA LEU A 135 -11.93 1.60 -3.38
C LEU A 135 -10.80 2.53 -2.93
N LYS A 136 -10.62 2.67 -1.62
CA LYS A 136 -9.59 3.51 -1.00
C LYS A 136 -8.46 2.70 -0.38
N ASP A 137 -8.81 1.58 0.24
CA ASP A 137 -7.89 0.74 0.99
C ASP A 137 -7.88 -0.68 0.43
N LEU A 138 -6.70 -1.15 0.05
CA LEU A 138 -6.47 -2.48 -0.50
C LEU A 138 -5.41 -3.22 0.32
N PHE A 139 -5.82 -4.30 0.97
CA PHE A 139 -4.97 -5.12 1.83
C PHE A 139 -4.69 -6.45 1.13
N LEU A 140 -3.43 -6.68 0.76
CA LEU A 140 -2.97 -7.86 0.02
C LEU A 140 -1.79 -8.52 0.74
N GLN A 141 -1.61 -8.29 2.04
CA GLN A 141 -0.46 -8.84 2.76
C GLN A 141 -0.44 -10.37 2.70
N ARG A 142 0.76 -10.94 2.52
CA ARG A 142 1.02 -12.38 2.42
C ARG A 142 0.25 -13.06 1.26
N THR A 143 0.04 -12.34 0.16
CA THR A 143 -0.49 -12.90 -1.10
C THR A 143 0.64 -13.22 -2.09
N ALA A 144 0.29 -13.71 -3.26
CA ALA A 144 1.22 -13.89 -4.37
C ALA A 144 1.31 -12.66 -5.28
N LEU A 145 0.89 -11.48 -4.81
CA LEU A 145 0.93 -10.22 -5.55
C LEU A 145 2.32 -10.02 -6.17
N ASP A 146 2.33 -9.77 -7.49
CA ASP A 146 3.53 -9.49 -8.26
C ASP A 146 3.54 -8.05 -8.82
N ASP A 147 4.58 -7.72 -9.59
CA ASP A 147 4.75 -6.41 -10.20
C ASP A 147 3.59 -6.03 -11.16
N GLU A 148 3.04 -6.99 -11.90
CA GLU A 148 1.94 -6.75 -12.82
C GLU A 148 0.65 -6.50 -12.04
N GLY A 149 0.36 -7.30 -11.02
CA GLY A 149 -0.75 -7.07 -10.10
C GLY A 149 -0.65 -5.71 -9.40
N LEU A 150 0.54 -5.31 -8.94
CA LEU A 150 0.76 -3.98 -8.35
C LEU A 150 0.52 -2.86 -9.37
N ALA A 151 0.96 -3.03 -10.61
CA ALA A 151 0.71 -2.07 -11.68
C ALA A 151 -0.79 -1.92 -11.99
N GLN A 152 -1.55 -3.03 -11.98
CA GLN A 152 -3.00 -3.00 -12.12
C GLN A 152 -3.68 -2.30 -10.93
N ALA A 153 -3.22 -2.55 -9.70
CA ALA A 153 -3.72 -1.85 -8.51
C ALA A 153 -3.57 -0.33 -8.61
N ALA A 154 -2.45 0.15 -9.18
CA ALA A 154 -2.20 1.57 -9.38
C ALA A 154 -3.18 2.26 -10.36
N GLN A 155 -3.85 1.48 -11.24
CA GLN A 155 -4.90 1.99 -12.14
C GLN A 155 -6.21 2.30 -11.41
N ILE A 156 -6.38 1.83 -10.16
CA ILE A 156 -7.57 2.12 -9.37
C ILE A 156 -7.59 3.60 -8.97
N VAL A 157 -8.53 4.34 -9.55
CA VAL A 157 -8.51 5.82 -9.56
C VAL A 157 -8.70 6.40 -8.15
N LYS A 158 -9.47 5.71 -7.31
CA LYS A 158 -9.78 6.15 -5.95
C LYS A 158 -8.87 5.55 -4.88
N LEU A 159 -7.96 4.64 -5.26
CA LEU A 159 -7.09 3.98 -4.31
C LEU A 159 -6.12 5.00 -3.70
N GLU A 160 -6.06 4.98 -2.36
CA GLU A 160 -5.23 5.83 -1.53
C GLU A 160 -4.15 5.00 -0.83
N ASN A 161 -4.50 3.82 -0.30
CA ASN A 161 -3.59 2.97 0.45
C ASN A 161 -3.57 1.54 -0.11
N ILE A 162 -2.36 1.00 -0.29
CA ILE A 162 -2.14 -0.41 -0.58
C ILE A 162 -1.15 -1.01 0.43
N TYR A 163 -1.51 -2.17 0.98
CA TYR A 163 -0.73 -2.89 1.98
C TYR A 163 -0.24 -4.20 1.40
N ILE A 164 1.07 -4.37 1.30
CA ILE A 164 1.72 -5.44 0.55
C ILE A 164 2.78 -6.18 1.37
N ALA A 165 2.75 -6.08 2.70
CA ALA A 165 3.73 -6.77 3.54
C ALA A 165 3.80 -8.27 3.19
N ALA A 166 5.02 -8.82 3.13
CA ALA A 166 5.29 -10.21 2.76
C ALA A 166 4.73 -10.65 1.38
N CYS A 167 4.66 -9.74 0.41
CA CYS A 167 4.41 -10.06 -1.01
C CYS A 167 5.73 -10.17 -1.77
N HIS A 168 6.35 -11.35 -1.74
CA HIS A 168 7.71 -11.57 -2.25
C HIS A 168 7.89 -11.45 -3.77
N HIS A 169 6.80 -11.40 -4.53
CA HIS A 169 6.86 -11.25 -5.99
C HIS A 169 6.79 -9.79 -6.44
N VAL A 170 6.60 -8.85 -5.50
CA VAL A 170 6.77 -7.42 -5.77
C VAL A 170 8.24 -7.05 -5.63
N THR A 171 8.83 -6.55 -6.71
CA THR A 171 10.24 -6.15 -6.80
C THR A 171 10.41 -4.64 -6.66
N PRO A 172 11.64 -4.14 -6.42
CA PRO A 172 11.94 -2.71 -6.51
C PRO A 172 11.57 -2.10 -7.86
N GLU A 173 11.72 -2.86 -8.96
CA GLU A 173 11.32 -2.44 -10.31
C GLU A 173 9.80 -2.25 -10.42
N GLY A 174 9.01 -3.17 -9.87
CA GLY A 174 7.55 -3.04 -9.81
C GLY A 174 7.11 -1.84 -8.97
N LEU A 175 7.75 -1.60 -7.83
CA LEU A 175 7.51 -0.41 -7.02
C LEU A 175 7.83 0.87 -7.82
N LEU A 176 8.96 0.93 -8.51
CA LEU A 176 9.34 2.06 -9.35
C LEU A 176 8.35 2.30 -10.51
N ALA A 177 7.81 1.24 -11.10
CA ALA A 177 6.86 1.32 -12.21
C ALA A 177 5.56 2.06 -11.84
N ILE A 178 5.20 2.12 -10.55
CA ILE A 178 3.99 2.83 -10.07
C ILE A 178 4.28 4.24 -9.51
N SER A 179 5.51 4.74 -9.63
CA SER A 179 5.92 6.08 -9.15
C SER A 179 5.15 7.24 -9.79
N TRP A 180 4.51 7.04 -10.94
CA TRP A 180 3.65 8.05 -11.56
C TRP A 180 2.38 8.33 -10.75
N ARG A 181 1.94 7.39 -9.91
CA ARG A 181 0.66 7.45 -9.17
C ARG A 181 0.80 8.29 -7.90
N ASP A 182 0.48 9.58 -8.04
CA ASP A 182 0.41 10.48 -6.88
C ASP A 182 -0.68 10.05 -5.90
N LYS A 183 -0.44 10.35 -4.61
CA LYS A 183 -1.32 10.04 -3.47
C LYS A 183 -1.47 8.56 -3.12
N LEU A 184 -1.02 7.64 -3.98
CA LEU A 184 -0.99 6.23 -3.60
C LEU A 184 0.11 6.01 -2.57
N GLN A 185 -0.26 5.51 -1.41
CA GLN A 185 0.65 5.12 -0.34
C GLN A 185 0.83 3.60 -0.38
N VAL A 186 2.08 3.19 -0.59
CA VAL A 186 2.49 1.78 -0.51
C VAL A 186 3.07 1.51 0.87
N SER A 187 2.42 0.60 1.60
CA SER A 187 2.88 0.08 2.89
C SER A 187 3.36 -1.35 2.72
N ASP A 188 4.65 -1.56 2.82
CA ASP A 188 5.29 -2.88 2.72
C ASP A 188 5.59 -3.48 4.10
N THR A 189 5.22 -2.79 5.19
CA THR A 189 5.36 -3.27 6.57
C THR A 189 4.01 -3.49 7.24
N ASP A 190 3.99 -4.39 8.23
CA ASP A 190 2.91 -4.57 9.20
C ASP A 190 3.43 -5.07 10.56
N ARG A 191 2.53 -5.42 11.49
CA ARG A 191 2.88 -5.86 12.86
C ARG A 191 2.44 -7.29 13.16
N HIS A 192 2.23 -8.13 12.14
CA HIS A 192 1.75 -9.49 12.37
C HIS A 192 2.89 -10.46 12.78
N ASP A 193 4.08 -10.28 12.22
CA ASP A 193 5.25 -11.12 12.45
C ASP A 193 6.56 -10.35 12.14
N ASP A 194 7.71 -10.97 12.37
CA ASP A 194 9.03 -10.38 12.14
C ASP A 194 9.27 -10.02 10.66
N GLU A 195 8.69 -10.80 9.75
CA GLU A 195 8.80 -10.57 8.31
C GLU A 195 8.02 -9.31 7.89
N GLY A 196 6.79 -9.15 8.39
CA GLY A 196 6.00 -7.95 8.21
C GLY A 196 6.65 -6.71 8.84
N LEU A 197 7.36 -6.84 9.96
CA LEU A 197 8.10 -5.74 10.56
C LEU A 197 9.33 -5.34 9.72
N ALA A 198 9.98 -6.30 9.06
CA ALA A 198 11.17 -6.06 8.26
C ALA A 198 10.89 -5.24 6.99
N GLY A 199 9.70 -5.40 6.40
CA GLY A 199 9.34 -4.75 5.14
C GLY A 199 9.87 -5.51 3.92
N LEU A 200 9.44 -5.09 2.72
CA LEU A 200 9.89 -5.67 1.46
C LEU A 200 11.12 -4.96 0.90
N PHE A 201 11.25 -3.66 1.16
CA PHE A 201 12.25 -2.82 0.50
C PHE A 201 13.28 -2.29 1.49
N THR A 202 14.53 -2.26 1.04
CA THR A 202 15.60 -1.55 1.73
C THR A 202 15.33 -0.04 1.73
N GLU A 203 15.98 0.68 2.64
CA GLU A 203 15.91 2.15 2.69
C GLU A 203 16.35 2.79 1.35
N ALA A 204 17.34 2.21 0.68
CA ALA A 204 17.83 2.68 -0.61
C ALA A 204 16.80 2.50 -1.74
N GLU A 205 16.12 1.35 -1.80
CA GLU A 205 15.06 1.09 -2.78
C GLU A 205 13.83 1.98 -2.52
N ARG A 206 13.45 2.14 -1.25
CA ARG A 206 12.38 3.06 -0.86
C ARG A 206 12.73 4.50 -1.24
N LYS A 207 13.97 4.92 -1.03
CA LYS A 207 14.44 6.25 -1.46
C LYS A 207 14.40 6.39 -2.98
N ALA A 208 14.83 5.39 -3.74
CA ALA A 208 14.77 5.44 -5.20
C ALA A 208 13.33 5.62 -5.72
N TYR A 209 12.36 4.95 -5.09
CA TYR A 209 10.94 5.15 -5.38
C TYR A 209 10.47 6.59 -5.09
N GLU A 210 10.78 7.14 -3.92
CA GLU A 210 10.36 8.50 -3.57
C GLU A 210 11.12 9.57 -4.40
N ASP A 211 12.39 9.34 -4.76
CA ASP A 211 13.16 10.19 -5.68
C ASP A 211 12.47 10.25 -7.05
N ALA A 212 12.09 9.10 -7.60
CA ALA A 212 11.37 9.02 -8.86
C ALA A 212 10.07 9.84 -8.82
N ARG A 213 9.32 9.78 -7.72
CA ARG A 213 8.08 10.55 -7.53
C ARG A 213 8.33 12.05 -7.39
N ALA A 214 9.30 12.44 -6.58
CA ALA A 214 9.61 13.84 -6.29
C ALA A 214 10.14 14.57 -7.52
N TYR A 215 10.96 13.89 -8.33
CA TYR A 215 11.66 14.49 -9.47
C TYR A 215 11.00 14.30 -10.83
N LYS A 216 9.92 13.50 -10.94
CA LYS A 216 9.27 13.18 -12.23
C LYS A 216 8.88 14.37 -13.11
N ILE A 217 8.52 15.51 -12.51
CA ILE A 217 8.07 16.71 -13.24
C ILE A 217 9.17 17.75 -13.46
N MET A 218 10.39 17.54 -12.95
CA MET A 218 11.49 18.49 -13.02
C MET A 218 11.93 18.72 -14.46
N LYS A 219 12.07 19.98 -14.87
CA LYS A 219 12.50 20.37 -16.23
C LYS A 219 13.73 21.27 -16.17
N ASN A 220 14.58 21.31 -17.18
CA ASN A 220 15.74 22.21 -17.20
C ASN A 220 16.63 22.07 -15.95
N ARG A 221 17.05 20.83 -15.65
CA ARG A 221 17.93 20.49 -14.52
C ARG A 221 19.26 21.23 -14.64
N ILE A 222 19.73 21.81 -13.53
CA ILE A 222 21.02 22.50 -13.43
C ILE A 222 21.79 21.97 -12.21
N SER A 223 23.08 21.69 -12.40
CA SER A 223 23.98 21.34 -11.30
C SER A 223 24.14 22.49 -10.32
N LEU A 224 24.17 22.22 -9.02
CA LEU A 224 24.36 23.25 -7.98
C LEU A 224 25.66 24.03 -8.15
N ASP A 225 26.69 23.42 -8.73
CA ASP A 225 27.99 24.05 -9.01
C ASP A 225 27.97 24.97 -10.24
N GLY A 226 26.83 25.03 -10.95
CA GLY A 226 26.67 25.88 -12.11
C GLY A 226 26.75 27.37 -11.74
N PRO A 227 27.37 28.22 -12.59
CA PRO A 227 27.56 29.64 -12.29
C PRO A 227 26.23 30.39 -12.08
N GLU A 228 25.16 29.97 -12.76
CA GLU A 228 23.81 30.54 -12.60
C GLU A 228 23.22 30.28 -11.20
N LEU A 229 23.66 29.22 -10.51
CA LEU A 229 23.14 28.81 -9.21
C LEU A 229 23.99 29.25 -8.01
N GLN A 230 25.22 29.72 -8.21
CA GLN A 230 26.08 30.20 -7.11
C GLN A 230 25.38 31.23 -6.22
N GLY A 231 24.78 32.25 -6.83
CA GLY A 231 24.03 33.30 -6.12
C GLY A 231 22.82 32.78 -5.32
N PRO A 232 21.84 32.10 -5.95
CA PRO A 232 20.66 31.63 -5.24
C PRO A 232 20.95 30.50 -4.25
N VAL A 233 21.92 29.61 -4.51
CA VAL A 233 22.33 28.55 -3.58
C VAL A 233 22.94 29.16 -2.33
N HIS A 234 23.87 30.10 -2.49
CA HIS A 234 24.49 30.80 -1.36
C HIS A 234 23.44 31.53 -0.52
N ALA A 235 22.52 32.28 -1.15
CA ALA A 235 21.47 32.99 -0.42
C ALA A 235 20.53 32.06 0.37
N LEU A 236 20.24 30.85 -0.15
CA LEU A 236 19.43 29.86 0.54
C LEU A 236 20.18 29.22 1.72
N GLN A 237 21.46 28.88 1.54
CA GLN A 237 22.32 28.35 2.61
C GLN A 237 22.45 29.35 3.76
N GLU A 238 22.69 30.63 3.47
CA GLU A 238 22.72 31.66 4.50
C GLU A 238 21.39 31.77 5.25
N PHE A 239 20.25 31.61 4.57
CA PHE A 239 18.94 31.57 5.23
C PHE A 239 18.82 30.37 6.18
N PHE A 240 19.24 29.18 5.76
CA PHE A 240 19.25 27.98 6.62
C PHE A 240 20.12 28.20 7.86
N ASP A 241 21.32 28.76 7.68
CA ASP A 241 22.24 29.06 8.78
C ASP A 241 21.67 30.10 9.75
N ASP A 242 21.11 31.19 9.22
CA ASP A 242 20.48 32.25 10.01
C ASP A 242 19.30 31.68 10.82
N MET A 243 18.45 30.85 10.22
CA MET A 243 17.32 30.19 10.88
C MET A 243 17.79 29.23 11.97
N ASN A 244 18.74 28.33 11.67
CA ASN A 244 19.30 27.41 12.65
C ASN A 244 19.93 28.15 13.84
N ARG A 245 20.62 29.27 13.59
CA ARG A 245 21.19 30.12 14.64
C ARG A 245 20.12 30.76 15.52
N TRP A 246 19.06 31.27 14.90
CA TRP A 246 17.93 31.83 15.65
C TRP A 246 17.25 30.77 16.52
N GLU A 247 16.97 29.58 15.98
CA GLU A 247 16.31 28.49 16.72
C GLU A 247 17.14 27.99 17.89
N ARG A 248 18.46 27.83 17.73
CA ARG A 248 19.35 27.48 18.85
C ARG A 248 19.36 28.56 19.94
N THR A 249 19.28 29.83 19.54
CA THR A 249 19.16 30.95 20.49
C THR A 249 17.82 30.92 21.22
N ALA A 250 16.73 30.63 20.51
CA ALA A 250 15.39 30.50 21.08
C ALA A 250 15.31 29.32 22.06
N GLU A 251 15.91 28.18 21.70
CA GLU A 251 16.06 27.00 22.55
C GLU A 251 16.78 27.33 23.86
N GLN A 252 17.94 27.97 23.79
CA GLN A 252 18.71 28.37 24.97
C GLN A 252 17.94 29.33 25.90
N LYS A 253 17.12 30.21 25.32
CA LYS A 253 16.34 31.21 26.07
C LYS A 253 14.97 30.68 26.51
N GLY A 254 14.52 29.52 26.01
CA GLY A 254 13.16 29.01 26.16
C GLY A 254 12.08 29.87 25.50
N ARG A 255 12.46 30.83 24.64
CA ARG A 255 11.53 31.72 23.91
C ARG A 255 12.14 32.26 22.63
N GLY A 256 11.34 32.31 21.56
CA GLY A 256 11.68 33.00 20.32
C GLY A 256 11.52 34.52 20.43
N ASN A 257 12.19 35.25 19.53
CA ASN A 257 12.06 36.69 19.37
C ASN A 257 11.49 37.02 17.98
N GLN A 258 10.33 37.68 17.95
CA GLN A 258 9.62 38.02 16.72
C GLN A 258 10.37 39.05 15.88
N ALA A 259 11.00 40.05 16.51
CA ALA A 259 11.72 41.10 15.78
C ALA A 259 12.92 40.53 15.01
N ASP A 260 13.63 39.57 15.61
CA ASP A 260 14.77 38.89 14.99
C ASP A 260 14.33 38.11 13.74
N ILE A 261 13.19 37.40 13.82
CA ILE A 261 12.61 36.68 12.67
C ILE A 261 12.12 37.65 11.60
N ASP A 262 11.42 38.72 11.99
CA ASP A 262 10.91 39.70 11.04
C ASP A 262 12.04 40.38 10.27
N GLU A 263 13.16 40.67 10.93
CA GLU A 263 14.37 41.20 10.28
C GLU A 263 15.00 40.17 9.33
N LEU A 264 15.18 38.93 9.79
CA LEU A 264 15.73 37.82 8.98
C LEU A 264 14.91 37.64 7.70
N PHE A 265 13.59 37.50 7.84
CA PHE A 265 12.67 37.36 6.71
C PHE A 265 12.71 38.59 5.81
N ALA A 266 12.73 39.81 6.36
CA ALA A 266 12.83 41.01 5.54
C ALA A 266 14.09 41.06 4.66
N ARG A 267 15.19 40.39 5.06
CA ARG A 267 16.45 40.30 4.30
C ARG A 267 16.47 39.16 3.28
N ARG A 268 15.81 38.03 3.57
CA ARG A 268 15.96 36.76 2.83
C ARG A 268 14.73 36.35 2.01
N VAL A 269 13.57 36.97 2.26
CA VAL A 269 12.27 36.55 1.73
C VAL A 269 11.61 37.64 0.88
N SER A 270 11.10 37.26 -0.29
CA SER A 270 10.36 38.16 -1.17
C SER A 270 8.97 38.47 -0.57
N ARG A 271 8.60 39.76 -0.51
CA ARG A 271 7.45 40.30 0.26
C ARG A 271 6.04 40.00 -0.28
N ALA A 272 5.78 38.83 -0.88
CA ALA A 272 4.39 38.44 -1.13
C ALA A 272 3.82 37.74 0.11
N SER A 273 3.00 38.45 0.91
CA SER A 273 2.29 37.83 2.03
C SER A 273 1.41 36.68 1.51
N ARG A 274 1.71 35.43 1.86
CA ARG A 274 0.80 34.31 1.66
C ARG A 274 0.50 33.65 3.01
N PRO A 275 -0.68 33.05 3.19
CA PRO A 275 -0.98 32.27 4.40
C PRO A 275 0.11 31.20 4.63
N GLY A 276 0.63 31.09 5.86
CA GLY A 276 1.68 30.13 6.24
C GLY A 276 3.12 30.62 6.11
N TRP A 277 3.36 31.81 5.55
CA TRP A 277 4.72 32.40 5.42
C TRP A 277 5.31 32.97 6.70
N ARG A 278 4.42 33.41 7.60
CA ARG A 278 4.80 33.93 8.91
C ARG A 278 4.15 32.98 9.90
N PRO A 279 4.91 32.30 10.75
CA PRO A 279 4.32 31.64 11.89
C PRO A 279 3.57 32.72 12.69
N VAL A 280 2.24 32.61 12.78
CA VAL A 280 1.45 33.46 13.69
C VAL A 280 1.86 33.18 15.15
N HIS A 281 2.45 32.00 15.36
CA HIS A 281 3.05 31.55 16.61
C HIS A 281 4.49 31.13 16.34
N LEU A 282 5.44 31.72 17.07
CA LEU A 282 6.85 31.32 17.00
C LEU A 282 6.99 29.89 17.53
N SER A 283 7.44 28.99 16.66
CA SER A 283 7.89 27.65 16.99
C SER A 283 9.33 27.47 16.53
N TRP A 284 10.13 26.71 17.25
CA TRP A 284 11.50 26.37 16.86
C TRP A 284 11.74 24.86 17.03
N LYS A 285 12.55 24.27 16.16
CA LYS A 285 13.01 22.88 16.28
C LYS A 285 14.29 22.84 17.11
N LYS A 286 14.34 21.93 18.09
CA LYS A 286 15.58 21.64 18.82
C LYS A 286 16.68 21.26 17.84
N GLY A 287 17.86 21.87 17.97
CA GLY A 287 19.01 21.65 17.08
C GLY A 287 19.00 22.48 15.78
N GLY A 288 17.85 22.98 15.34
CA GLY A 288 17.66 23.77 14.13
C GLY A 288 16.98 22.97 13.00
N THR A 289 15.98 23.57 12.38
CA THR A 289 15.09 23.02 11.34
C THR A 289 15.86 22.52 10.13
N TYR A 290 16.85 23.27 9.69
CA TYR A 290 17.58 23.03 8.43
C TYR A 290 18.90 22.30 8.62
N THR A 291 19.16 21.75 9.81
CA THR A 291 20.47 21.14 10.14
C THR A 291 20.79 19.95 9.23
N ASP A 292 19.79 19.14 8.91
CA ASP A 292 19.95 17.90 8.13
C ASP A 292 19.51 18.06 6.67
N TYR A 293 19.33 19.30 6.20
CA TYR A 293 18.88 19.59 4.85
C TYR A 293 20.06 19.62 3.89
N HIS A 294 19.99 18.79 2.85
CA HIS A 294 21.02 18.70 1.83
C HIS A 294 20.49 19.24 0.52
N LEU A 295 21.09 20.32 0.00
CA LEU A 295 20.75 20.81 -1.33
C LEU A 295 21.26 19.81 -2.37
N VAL A 296 20.40 19.44 -3.32
CA VAL A 296 20.71 18.37 -4.29
C VAL A 296 20.79 18.84 -5.74
N VAL A 297 19.88 19.72 -6.18
CA VAL A 297 19.83 20.15 -7.58
C VAL A 297 19.02 21.43 -7.76
N GLY A 298 19.29 22.18 -8.84
CA GLY A 298 18.45 23.30 -9.25
C GLY A 298 17.62 23.04 -10.51
N GLU A 299 16.54 23.79 -10.65
CA GLU A 299 15.63 23.79 -11.79
C GLU A 299 15.46 25.22 -12.30
N ARG A 300 15.75 25.47 -13.58
CA ARG A 300 15.57 26.81 -14.14
C ARG A 300 14.13 27.06 -14.56
N VAL A 301 13.52 28.04 -13.90
CA VAL A 301 12.19 28.58 -14.27
C VAL A 301 12.36 29.75 -15.23
N THR A 302 13.22 30.71 -14.90
CA THR A 302 13.60 31.85 -15.75
C THR A 302 15.05 32.24 -15.43
N LYS A 303 15.65 33.18 -16.17
CA LYS A 303 16.96 33.78 -15.83
C LYS A 303 17.03 34.43 -14.44
N SER A 304 15.88 34.70 -13.82
CA SER A 304 15.75 35.37 -12.52
C SER A 304 15.00 34.52 -11.48
N LYS A 305 14.71 33.25 -11.79
CA LYS A 305 13.96 32.34 -10.92
C LYS A 305 14.44 30.90 -11.06
N PHE A 306 14.76 30.29 -9.94
CA PHE A 306 15.24 28.91 -9.86
C PHE A 306 14.52 28.18 -8.73
N TRP A 307 14.10 26.94 -8.95
CA TRP A 307 13.87 26.05 -7.81
C TRP A 307 15.20 25.48 -7.36
N ILE A 308 15.43 25.40 -6.06
CA ILE A 308 16.51 24.62 -5.47
C ILE A 308 15.87 23.53 -4.63
N TYR A 309 16.24 22.29 -4.90
CA TYR A 309 15.73 21.11 -4.23
C TYR A 309 16.63 20.76 -3.05
N ALA A 310 16.00 20.32 -1.96
CA ALA A 310 16.66 19.85 -0.75
C ALA A 310 16.04 18.55 -0.24
N GLU A 311 16.84 17.72 0.41
CA GLU A 311 16.44 16.44 0.99
C GLU A 311 16.78 16.37 2.49
N GLU A 312 15.89 15.73 3.27
CA GLU A 312 16.10 15.29 4.65
C GLU A 312 15.64 13.82 4.72
N GLY A 313 16.55 12.86 4.49
CA GLY A 313 16.19 11.45 4.34
C GLY A 313 15.26 11.22 3.13
N ILE A 314 14.03 10.74 3.39
CA ILE A 314 12.96 10.56 2.38
C ILE A 314 12.00 11.76 2.29
N PHE A 315 12.31 12.87 2.96
CA PHE A 315 11.52 14.10 2.88
C PHE A 315 12.15 15.06 1.86
N TYR A 316 11.33 15.58 0.96
CA TYR A 316 11.79 16.43 -0.14
C TYR A 316 11.20 17.82 -0.05
N TYR A 317 12.05 18.81 -0.28
CA TYR A 317 11.69 20.21 -0.26
C TYR A 317 12.20 20.89 -1.53
N ARG A 318 11.55 21.98 -1.92
CA ARG A 318 12.07 22.88 -2.94
C ARG A 318 11.75 24.33 -2.60
N TYR A 319 12.70 25.21 -2.91
CA TYR A 319 12.65 26.63 -2.60
C TYR A 319 12.73 27.42 -3.89
N LEU A 320 11.72 28.24 -4.16
CA LEU A 320 11.73 29.11 -5.33
C LEU A 320 12.58 30.33 -5.00
N MET A 321 13.79 30.38 -5.53
CA MET A 321 14.66 31.54 -5.45
C MET A 321 14.31 32.53 -6.55
N ARG A 322 14.20 33.81 -6.21
CA ARG A 322 13.90 34.90 -7.14
C ARG A 322 14.90 36.04 -6.95
N LEU A 323 15.43 36.54 -8.08
CA LEU A 323 16.25 37.74 -8.08
C LEU A 323 15.37 38.98 -7.96
N VAL A 324 15.64 39.84 -6.98
CA VAL A 324 14.92 41.09 -6.71
C VAL A 324 15.93 42.21 -6.50
N GLY A 325 15.99 43.13 -7.47
CA GLY A 325 17.16 44.01 -7.59
C GLY A 325 18.40 43.14 -7.79
N ASP A 326 19.40 43.34 -6.94
CA ASP A 326 20.66 42.59 -6.97
C ASP A 326 20.74 41.49 -5.90
N LYS A 327 19.60 41.09 -5.32
CA LYS A 327 19.53 40.11 -4.23
C LYS A 327 18.67 38.90 -4.58
N TRP A 328 19.17 37.70 -4.29
CA TRP A 328 18.39 36.47 -4.33
C TRP A 328 17.57 36.33 -3.06
N MET A 329 16.27 36.10 -3.22
CA MET A 329 15.33 35.93 -2.11
C MET A 329 14.46 34.71 -2.32
N ILE A 330 14.06 34.07 -1.22
CA ILE A 330 13.09 32.98 -1.23
C ILE A 330 11.71 33.58 -1.55
N ASP A 331 11.05 33.06 -2.58
CA ASP A 331 9.74 33.51 -3.10
C ASP A 331 8.60 32.55 -2.76
N ASN A 332 8.92 31.31 -2.35
CA ASN A 332 8.08 30.33 -1.61
C ASN A 332 8.83 29.00 -1.44
N ALA A 333 8.31 28.14 -0.56
CA ALA A 333 8.75 26.78 -0.37
C ALA A 333 7.62 25.78 -0.61
N GLN A 334 8.01 24.58 -1.01
CA GLN A 334 7.12 23.44 -1.16
C GLN A 334 7.79 22.20 -0.60
N TRP A 335 6.99 21.30 -0.03
CA TRP A 335 7.40 19.94 0.30
C TRP A 335 6.74 18.95 -0.66
N CYS A 336 7.35 17.79 -0.85
CA CYS A 336 6.75 16.67 -1.56
C CYS A 336 6.29 15.63 -0.54
N ARG A 337 5.01 15.26 -0.61
CA ARG A 337 4.47 14.13 0.13
C ARG A 337 3.62 13.29 -0.81
N GLU A 338 3.85 11.98 -0.81
CA GLU A 338 3.10 11.03 -1.65
C GLU A 338 3.12 11.43 -3.14
N GLY A 339 4.30 11.86 -3.64
CA GLY A 339 4.51 12.33 -5.02
C GLY A 339 3.92 13.71 -5.35
N ARG A 340 3.27 14.37 -4.39
CA ARG A 340 2.61 15.66 -4.60
C ARG A 340 3.34 16.82 -3.92
N TRP A 341 3.74 17.79 -4.73
CA TRP A 341 4.25 19.07 -4.27
C TRP A 341 3.13 19.98 -3.74
N SER A 342 3.28 20.47 -2.52
CA SER A 342 2.35 21.41 -1.87
C SER A 342 3.12 22.55 -1.20
N PHE A 343 2.55 23.76 -1.18
CA PHE A 343 3.16 24.88 -0.47
C PHE A 343 3.27 24.59 1.02
N CYS A 344 4.42 24.95 1.60
CA CYS A 344 4.69 24.86 3.02
C CYS A 344 5.24 26.21 3.53
N GLY A 345 5.28 26.34 4.85
CA GLY A 345 5.99 27.45 5.51
C GLY A 345 7.50 27.33 5.36
N LEU A 346 8.19 28.39 5.77
CA LEU A 346 9.64 28.45 5.96
C LEU A 346 9.99 28.36 7.44
#